data_AF-K1Y0H4-F1
#
_entry.id   AF-K1Y0H4-F1
#
_cell.length_a   1.000
_cell.length_b   1.000
_cell.length_c   1.000
_cell.angle_alpha   90.00
_cell.angle_beta   90.00
_cell.angle_gamma   90.00
#
_symmetry.space_group_name_H-M   'P 1'
#
loop_
_entity.id
_entity.type
_entity.pdbx_description
1 polymer ?
#
loop_
_entity_poly.entity_id
_entity_poly.type
_entity_poly.pdbx_seq_one_letter_code
_entity_poly.pdbx_strand_id
1 'polypeptide(L)'
;MDQKSNNVNVEVKMNDIGIVDVYMNMSPVGRIALTPDGLCGFEYDSEYLKTGKSISPYYLPLQSGLIVATRYPFNGNFGVFDDSLPDGWGSLLLDRFLRENGINPYKLTILQRLSLIGSTGRGALEYRPDKSIVTDNEFLDFDKLATEAEKILSGRESEGSIDLLYKYGGSSGG
;
A
#
# COMPACT_ATOMS: atom_id res chain seq x y z
N MET A 1 -8.51 34.78 21.42
CA MET A 1 -7.14 34.25 21.21
C MET A 1 -7.37 32.92 20.51
N ASP A 2 -7.49 33.02 19.20
CA ASP A 2 -8.13 32.00 18.38
C ASP A 2 -7.09 30.96 17.98
N GLN A 3 -7.20 29.75 18.54
CA GLN A 3 -6.46 28.60 18.05
C GLN A 3 -7.09 28.17 16.73
N LYS A 4 -6.43 28.51 15.62
CA LYS A 4 -6.78 27.98 14.31
C LYS A 4 -6.52 26.48 14.28
N SER A 5 -7.59 25.72 14.23
CA SER A 5 -7.63 24.31 13.83
C SER A 5 -7.00 24.19 12.43
N ASN A 6 -5.79 23.64 12.37
CA ASN A 6 -5.19 23.22 11.10
C ASN A 6 -5.83 21.89 10.68
N ASN A 7 -6.98 21.97 10.02
CA ASN A 7 -7.49 20.87 9.20
C ASN A 7 -6.56 20.73 7.99
N VAL A 8 -5.59 19.82 8.08
CA VAL A 8 -4.88 19.34 6.90
C VAL A 8 -5.87 18.47 6.13
N ASN A 9 -6.58 19.07 5.17
CA ASN A 9 -7.33 18.33 4.17
C ASN A 9 -6.31 17.55 3.32
N VAL A 10 -6.05 16.30 3.70
CA VAL A 10 -5.32 15.36 2.85
C VAL A 10 -6.28 14.98 1.72
N GLU A 11 -6.32 15.79 0.67
CA GLU A 11 -7.11 15.48 -0.53
C GLU A 11 -6.41 14.34 -1.29
N VAL A 12 -6.57 13.08 -0.82
CA VAL A 12 -6.08 11.90 -1.54
C VAL A 12 -6.94 11.70 -2.79
N LYS A 13 -6.63 12.42 -3.86
CA LYS A 13 -7.24 12.19 -5.17
C LYS A 13 -6.77 10.85 -5.71
N MET A 14 -7.60 9.83 -5.53
CA MET A 14 -7.46 8.50 -6.11
C MET A 14 -7.77 8.53 -7.62
N ASN A 15 -6.94 9.20 -8.41
CA ASN A 15 -7.04 9.13 -9.88
C ASN A 15 -6.89 7.67 -10.35
N ASP A 16 -7.40 7.37 -11.55
CA ASP A 16 -7.20 6.07 -12.22
C ASP A 16 -5.70 5.79 -12.39
N ILE A 17 -5.16 4.94 -11.53
CA ILE A 17 -3.78 4.46 -11.64
C ILE A 17 -3.79 3.27 -12.58
N GLY A 18 -3.38 3.50 -13.83
CA GLY A 18 -3.32 2.45 -14.85
C GLY A 18 -2.04 1.61 -14.79
N ILE A 19 -0.94 2.18 -14.30
CA ILE A 19 0.38 1.54 -14.21
C ILE A 19 1.04 1.98 -12.90
N VAL A 20 1.73 1.03 -12.26
CA VAL A 20 2.58 1.27 -11.09
C VAL A 20 4.00 0.80 -11.43
N ASP A 21 4.99 1.67 -11.24
CA ASP A 21 6.39 1.31 -11.33
C ASP A 21 6.84 0.67 -10.02
N VAL A 22 7.59 -0.43 -10.13
CA VAL A 22 8.12 -1.20 -9.00
C VAL A 22 9.62 -0.98 -8.91
N TYR A 23 10.09 -0.59 -7.73
CA TYR A 23 11.49 -0.38 -7.42
C TYR A 23 11.92 -1.31 -6.29
N MET A 24 13.22 -1.62 -6.24
CA MET A 24 13.85 -2.34 -5.14
C MET A 24 15.21 -1.71 -4.87
N ASN A 25 15.46 -1.28 -3.62
CA ASN A 25 16.67 -0.54 -3.25
C ASN A 25 16.95 0.65 -4.21
N MET A 26 15.93 1.49 -4.45
CA MET A 26 15.98 2.61 -5.40
C MET A 26 16.26 2.25 -6.88
N SER A 27 16.38 0.97 -7.22
CA SER A 27 16.61 0.51 -8.60
C SER A 27 15.28 0.10 -9.25
N PRO A 28 14.97 0.53 -10.49
CA PRO A 28 13.76 0.12 -11.18
C PRO A 28 13.80 -1.37 -11.47
N VAL A 29 12.78 -2.10 -11.05
CA VAL A 29 12.64 -3.55 -11.28
C VAL A 29 11.76 -3.81 -12.48
N GLY A 30 10.66 -3.07 -12.61
CA GLY A 30 9.68 -3.27 -13.65
C GLY A 30 8.40 -2.49 -13.40
N ARG A 31 7.34 -2.85 -14.11
CA ARG A 31 6.05 -2.17 -14.08
C ARG A 31 4.93 -3.18 -13.96
N ILE A 32 3.91 -2.82 -13.18
CA ILE A 32 2.70 -3.60 -13.00
C ILE A 32 1.48 -2.80 -13.48
N ALA A 33 0.58 -3.47 -14.20
CA ALA A 33 -0.66 -2.90 -14.73
C ALA A 33 -1.81 -3.91 -14.58
N LEU A 34 -3.05 -3.44 -14.73
CA LEU A 34 -4.22 -4.33 -14.75
C LEU A 34 -4.61 -4.66 -16.20
N THR A 35 -4.87 -5.93 -16.45
CA THR A 35 -5.50 -6.38 -17.68
C THR A 35 -6.99 -6.02 -17.67
N PRO A 36 -7.67 -6.03 -18.84
CA PRO A 36 -9.12 -5.83 -18.92
C PRO A 36 -9.93 -6.83 -18.06
N ASP A 37 -9.37 -8.02 -17.80
CA ASP A 37 -9.98 -9.07 -16.99
C ASP A 37 -9.74 -8.88 -15.47
N GLY A 38 -9.08 -7.78 -15.08
CA GLY A 38 -8.75 -7.43 -13.70
C GLY A 38 -7.58 -8.22 -13.10
N LEU A 39 -6.72 -8.80 -13.94
CA LEU A 39 -5.51 -9.50 -13.51
C LEU A 39 -4.30 -8.57 -13.57
N CYS A 40 -3.34 -8.74 -12.67
CA CYS A 40 -2.09 -8.01 -12.72
C CYS A 40 -1.18 -8.58 -13.81
N GLY A 41 -0.76 -7.72 -14.73
CA GLY A 41 0.35 -7.97 -15.65
C GLY A 41 1.60 -7.27 -15.14
N PHE A 42 2.72 -7.97 -15.12
CA PHE A 42 4.02 -7.43 -14.75
C PHE A 42 5.03 -7.60 -15.89
N GLU A 43 5.84 -6.57 -16.11
CA GLU A 43 6.95 -6.59 -17.06
C GLU A 43 8.22 -6.07 -16.39
N TYR A 44 9.31 -6.82 -16.52
CA TYR A 44 10.62 -6.39 -16.02
C TYR A 44 11.20 -5.25 -16.85
N ASP A 45 11.93 -4.35 -16.18
CA ASP A 45 12.70 -3.31 -16.85
C ASP A 45 13.87 -3.91 -17.64
N SER A 46 14.13 -3.38 -18.83
CA SER A 46 15.19 -3.91 -19.72
C SER A 46 16.59 -3.80 -19.14
N GLU A 47 16.87 -2.80 -18.32
CA GLU A 47 18.16 -2.66 -17.63
C GLU A 47 18.23 -3.63 -16.44
N TYR A 48 17.12 -3.84 -15.74
CA TYR A 48 17.03 -4.81 -14.65
C TYR A 48 17.26 -6.24 -15.13
N LEU A 49 16.78 -6.60 -16.33
CA LEU A 49 17.02 -7.94 -16.90
C LEU A 49 18.50 -8.27 -17.12
N LYS A 50 19.37 -7.27 -17.28
CA LYS A 50 20.81 -7.48 -17.56
C LYS A 50 21.61 -7.84 -16.32
N THR A 51 21.23 -7.28 -15.16
CA THR A 51 22.06 -7.32 -13.94
C THR A 51 21.29 -7.74 -12.69
N GLY A 52 19.96 -7.73 -12.76
CA GLY A 52 19.06 -8.02 -11.65
C GLY A 52 18.93 -9.50 -11.35
N LYS A 53 18.08 -9.78 -10.37
CA LYS A 53 17.70 -11.14 -9.96
C LYS A 53 16.19 -11.24 -10.05
N SER A 54 15.68 -12.44 -10.28
CA SER A 54 14.23 -12.62 -10.20
C SER A 54 13.73 -12.27 -8.80
N ILE A 55 12.69 -11.43 -8.73
CA ILE A 55 12.02 -11.08 -7.47
C ILE A 55 11.15 -12.23 -6.95
N SER A 56 10.72 -13.14 -7.83
CA SER A 56 10.04 -14.38 -7.48
C SER A 56 10.36 -15.45 -8.53
N PRO A 57 11.40 -16.28 -8.35
CA PRO A 57 11.89 -17.18 -9.40
C PRO A 57 10.83 -18.11 -10.01
N TYR A 58 9.82 -18.47 -9.21
CA TYR A 58 8.76 -19.39 -9.63
C TYR A 58 7.62 -18.69 -10.37
N TYR A 59 7.19 -17.51 -9.91
CA TYR A 59 6.01 -16.81 -10.46
C TYR A 59 6.38 -15.65 -11.39
N LEU A 60 7.58 -15.09 -11.26
CA LEU A 60 8.15 -14.01 -12.04
C LEU A 60 9.59 -14.36 -12.44
N PRO A 61 9.83 -15.39 -13.27
CA PRO A 61 11.17 -15.68 -13.78
C PRO A 61 11.76 -14.45 -14.48
N LEU A 62 13.07 -14.24 -14.36
CA LEU A 62 13.76 -13.07 -14.93
C LEU A 62 13.83 -13.21 -16.45
N GLN A 63 12.78 -12.76 -17.13
CA GLN A 63 12.64 -12.84 -18.58
C GLN A 63 11.95 -11.59 -19.13
N SER A 64 12.21 -11.30 -20.41
CA SER A 64 11.52 -10.22 -21.12
C SER A 64 10.08 -10.63 -21.47
N GLY A 65 9.19 -9.64 -21.50
CA GLY A 65 7.79 -9.81 -21.87
C GLY A 65 6.83 -9.68 -20.70
N LEU A 66 5.54 -9.59 -21.03
CA LEU A 66 4.46 -9.47 -20.06
C LEU A 66 4.17 -10.83 -19.41
N ILE A 67 4.24 -10.87 -18.09
CA ILE A 67 3.81 -12.01 -17.28
C ILE A 67 2.47 -11.64 -16.65
N VAL A 68 1.45 -12.47 -16.82
CA VAL A 68 0.11 -12.22 -16.27
C VAL A 68 -0.14 -13.15 -15.09
N ALA A 69 -0.60 -12.59 -13.98
CA ALA A 69 -0.93 -13.34 -12.77
C ALA A 69 -2.16 -14.24 -12.99
N THR A 70 -2.23 -15.32 -12.22
CA THR A 70 -3.42 -16.17 -12.14
C THR A 70 -4.41 -15.60 -11.13
N ARG A 71 -5.70 -15.84 -11.35
CA ARG A 71 -6.75 -15.36 -10.42
C ARG A 71 -6.58 -15.92 -9.00
N TYR A 72 -6.12 -17.15 -8.85
CA TYR A 72 -5.83 -17.75 -7.55
C TYR A 72 -4.32 -17.95 -7.36
N PRO A 73 -3.79 -17.82 -6.13
CA PRO A 73 -4.51 -17.59 -4.87
C PRO A 73 -4.75 -16.11 -4.50
N PHE A 74 -4.06 -15.15 -5.14
CA PHE A 74 -4.04 -13.74 -4.72
C PHE A 74 -5.04 -12.84 -5.48
N ASN A 75 -6.21 -13.39 -5.84
CA ASN A 75 -7.27 -12.68 -6.57
C ASN A 75 -6.79 -11.91 -7.83
N GLY A 76 -5.86 -12.49 -8.58
CA GLY A 76 -5.29 -11.87 -9.77
C GLY A 76 -4.03 -11.03 -9.53
N ASN A 77 -3.48 -11.01 -8.32
CA ASN A 77 -2.18 -10.42 -8.01
C ASN A 77 -1.04 -11.46 -8.02
N PHE A 78 0.21 -11.00 -7.96
CA PHE A 78 1.36 -11.84 -7.65
C PHE A 78 1.63 -11.82 -6.14
N GLY A 79 1.95 -12.98 -5.55
CA GLY A 79 2.21 -13.08 -4.11
C GLY A 79 3.29 -12.12 -3.62
N VAL A 80 4.36 -11.90 -4.41
CA VAL A 80 5.43 -10.97 -4.05
C VAL A 80 4.97 -9.52 -3.88
N PHE A 81 3.93 -9.10 -4.61
CA PHE A 81 3.33 -7.77 -4.44
C PHE A 81 2.24 -7.79 -3.38
N ASP A 82 1.53 -8.92 -3.24
CA ASP A 82 0.51 -9.13 -2.22
C ASP A 82 1.11 -9.09 -0.80
N ASP A 83 2.32 -9.61 -0.62
CA ASP A 83 3.08 -9.56 0.63
C ASP A 83 3.41 -8.13 1.08
N SER A 84 3.34 -7.14 0.17
CA SER A 84 3.48 -5.73 0.52
C SER A 84 2.18 -5.11 1.02
N LEU A 85 1.03 -5.72 0.69
CA LEU A 85 -0.27 -5.22 1.12
C LEU A 85 -0.45 -5.42 2.63
N PRO A 86 -1.08 -4.47 3.32
CA PRO A 86 -1.34 -4.61 4.74
C PRO A 86 -2.28 -5.81 4.98
N ASP A 87 -1.88 -6.72 5.85
CA ASP A 87 -2.66 -7.87 6.26
C ASP A 87 -3.48 -7.59 7.54
N GLY A 88 -4.45 -8.46 7.84
CA GLY A 88 -5.21 -8.47 9.09
C GLY A 88 -5.59 -7.08 9.63
N TRP A 89 -4.92 -6.67 10.71
CA TRP A 89 -5.14 -5.39 11.38
C TRP A 89 -4.74 -4.16 10.56
N GLY A 90 -3.67 -4.24 9.75
CA GLY A 90 -3.27 -3.15 8.88
C GLY A 90 -4.34 -2.83 7.82
N SER A 91 -5.00 -3.87 7.30
CA SER A 91 -6.10 -3.71 6.34
C SER A 91 -7.31 -3.00 6.97
N LEU A 92 -7.64 -3.32 8.23
CA LEU A 92 -8.75 -2.69 8.97
C LEU A 92 -8.47 -1.20 9.24
N LEU A 93 -7.23 -0.86 9.60
CA LEU A 93 -6.81 0.50 9.85
C LEU A 93 -6.82 1.34 8.56
N LEU A 94 -6.29 0.79 7.47
CA LEU A 94 -6.36 1.44 6.15
C LEU A 94 -7.80 1.66 5.71
N ASP A 95 -8.65 0.64 5.83
CA ASP A 95 -10.05 0.73 5.43
C ASP A 95 -10.80 1.79 6.22
N ARG A 96 -10.50 1.94 7.52
CA ARG A 96 -11.09 2.97 8.37
C ARG A 96 -10.57 4.36 8.00
N PHE A 97 -9.27 4.51 7.79
CA PHE A 97 -8.65 5.76 7.32
C PHE A 97 -9.32 6.26 6.04
N LEU A 98 -9.45 5.36 5.06
CA LEU A 98 -10.04 5.67 3.78
C LEU A 98 -11.50 6.12 3.94
N ARG A 99 -12.29 5.43 4.77
CA ARG A 99 -13.69 5.79 5.03
C ARG A 99 -13.83 7.16 5.69
N GLU A 100 -12.98 7.48 6.66
CA GLU A 100 -12.98 8.79 7.33
C GLU A 100 -12.61 9.92 6.36
N ASN A 101 -11.79 9.62 5.35
CA ASN A 101 -11.47 10.53 4.24
C ASN A 101 -12.47 10.44 3.07
N GLY A 102 -13.62 9.78 3.24
CA GLY A 102 -14.68 9.69 2.23
C GLY A 102 -14.41 8.74 1.06
N ILE A 103 -13.36 7.92 1.14
CA ILE A 103 -12.97 6.94 0.12
C ILE A 103 -13.53 5.57 0.49
N ASN A 104 -14.17 4.89 -0.47
CA ASN A 104 -14.65 3.52 -0.26
C ASN A 104 -13.51 2.51 -0.52
N PRO A 105 -13.01 1.80 0.51
CA PRO A 105 -11.90 0.86 0.36
C PRO A 105 -12.22 -0.31 -0.58
N TYR A 106 -13.48 -0.74 -0.67
CA TYR A 106 -13.89 -1.86 -1.52
C TYR A 106 -13.88 -1.53 -3.01
N LYS A 107 -13.78 -0.24 -3.37
CA LYS A 107 -13.66 0.20 -4.76
C LYS A 107 -12.20 0.36 -5.20
N LEU A 108 -11.24 0.20 -4.30
CA LEU A 108 -9.83 0.34 -4.63
C LEU A 108 -9.31 -0.88 -5.38
N THR A 109 -8.67 -0.62 -6.50
CA THR A 109 -7.93 -1.63 -7.26
C THR A 109 -6.63 -2.03 -6.55
N ILE A 110 -6.06 -3.18 -6.93
CA ILE A 110 -4.75 -3.64 -6.43
C ILE A 110 -3.68 -2.57 -6.68
N LEU A 111 -3.66 -1.94 -7.87
CA LEU A 111 -2.70 -0.89 -8.20
C LEU A 111 -2.83 0.33 -7.27
N GLN A 112 -4.06 0.76 -6.99
CA GLN A 112 -4.30 1.87 -6.06
C GLN A 112 -3.84 1.52 -4.64
N ARG A 113 -4.01 0.27 -4.20
CA ARG A 113 -3.52 -0.21 -2.91
C ARG A 113 -1.99 -0.26 -2.86
N LEU A 114 -1.34 -0.71 -3.93
CA LEU A 114 0.13 -0.66 -4.06
C LEU A 114 0.65 0.78 -4.01
N SER A 115 0.00 1.72 -4.71
CA SER A 115 0.36 3.14 -4.64
C SER A 115 0.14 3.77 -3.26
N LEU A 116 -0.83 3.31 -2.46
CA LEU A 116 -1.03 3.78 -1.08
C LEU A 116 0.09 3.33 -0.12
N ILE A 117 0.71 2.20 -0.40
CA ILE A 117 1.89 1.75 0.32
C ILE A 117 3.08 2.63 -0.08
N GLY A 118 3.19 2.90 -1.38
CA GLY A 118 4.14 3.85 -1.94
C GLY A 118 5.59 3.47 -1.62
N SER A 119 6.39 4.44 -1.19
CA SER A 119 7.76 4.22 -0.72
C SER A 119 7.86 3.87 0.77
N THR A 120 6.75 3.93 1.50
CA THR A 120 6.72 3.72 2.97
C THR A 120 6.40 2.30 3.40
N GLY A 121 6.11 1.42 2.44
CA GLY A 121 5.84 0.01 2.71
C GLY A 121 6.97 -0.70 3.43
N ARG A 122 6.62 -1.51 4.45
CA ARG A 122 7.59 -2.43 5.06
C ARG A 122 7.88 -3.54 4.06
N GLY A 123 9.08 -3.53 3.48
CA GLY A 123 9.51 -4.51 2.48
C GLY A 123 10.70 -4.01 1.67
N ALA A 124 11.17 -4.82 0.73
CA ALA A 124 12.24 -4.41 -0.20
C ALA A 124 11.71 -3.65 -1.43
N LEU A 125 10.39 -3.71 -1.67
CA LEU A 125 9.74 -3.14 -2.84
C LEU A 125 9.11 -1.78 -2.54
N GLU A 126 9.30 -0.84 -3.46
CA GLU A 126 8.67 0.47 -3.44
C GLU A 126 7.79 0.63 -4.69
N TYR A 127 6.67 1.34 -4.55
CA TYR A 127 5.66 1.49 -5.60
C TYR A 127 5.47 2.96 -5.99
N ARG A 128 5.45 3.25 -7.30
CA ARG A 128 5.21 4.61 -7.83
C ARG A 128 4.05 4.60 -8.84
N PRO A 129 3.15 5.59 -8.88
CA PRO A 129 3.20 6.85 -8.15
C PRO A 129 3.01 6.65 -6.65
N ASP A 130 3.85 7.33 -5.88
CA ASP A 130 3.78 7.30 -4.43
C ASP A 130 2.57 8.13 -3.99
N LYS A 131 1.56 7.44 -3.46
CA LYS A 131 0.39 8.03 -2.81
C LYS A 131 0.34 7.64 -1.34
N SER A 132 1.49 7.28 -0.75
CA SER A 132 1.58 7.05 0.68
C SER A 132 1.18 8.31 1.43
N ILE A 133 0.40 8.11 2.49
CA ILE A 133 -0.01 9.18 3.37
C ILE A 133 1.15 9.43 4.34
N VAL A 134 2.09 10.28 3.92
CA VAL A 134 3.12 10.78 4.82
C VAL A 134 2.50 11.89 5.67
N THR A 135 1.99 11.54 6.85
CA THR A 135 1.76 12.53 7.91
C THR A 135 3.13 12.90 8.48
N ASP A 136 3.42 14.21 8.46
CA ASP A 136 4.62 14.82 9.04
C ASP A 136 4.89 14.28 10.44
N ASN A 137 6.16 14.26 10.84
CA ASN A 137 6.68 13.77 12.12
C ASN A 137 6.05 14.47 13.35
N GLU A 138 4.79 14.22 13.66
CA GLU A 138 4.26 14.46 14.99
C GLU A 138 4.80 13.36 15.91
N PHE A 139 5.41 13.80 17.01
CA PHE A 139 5.94 12.96 18.07
C PHE A 139 4.96 11.84 18.42
N LEU A 140 5.41 10.61 18.22
CA LEU A 140 4.63 9.40 18.39
C LEU A 140 4.35 9.19 19.88
N ASP A 141 3.15 9.54 20.33
CA ASP A 141 2.66 9.24 21.66
C ASP A 141 2.07 7.82 21.68
N PHE A 142 2.88 6.87 22.16
CA PHE A 142 2.51 5.46 22.23
C PHE A 142 1.30 5.20 23.14
N ASP A 143 1.07 6.04 24.15
CA ASP A 143 -0.08 5.90 25.05
C ASP A 143 -1.39 6.28 24.35
N LYS A 144 -1.33 7.28 23.45
CA LYS A 144 -2.46 7.61 22.55
C LYS A 144 -2.76 6.47 21.58
N LEU A 145 -1.74 5.91 20.94
CA LEU A 145 -1.90 4.75 20.06
C LEU A 145 -2.57 3.56 20.77
N ALA A 146 -2.11 3.23 21.97
CA ALA A 146 -2.68 2.14 22.75
C ALA A 146 -4.15 2.41 23.16
N THR A 147 -4.43 3.63 23.62
CA THR A 147 -5.80 4.06 24.00
C THR A 147 -6.76 4.00 22.82
N GLU A 148 -6.30 4.38 21.63
CA GLU A 148 -7.12 4.37 20.42
C GLU A 148 -7.30 2.94 19.89
N ALA A 149 -6.27 2.10 19.91
CA ALA A 149 -6.43 0.66 19.63
C ALA A 149 -7.46 -0.01 20.56
N GLU A 150 -7.48 0.37 21.84
CA GLU A 150 -8.47 -0.11 22.83
C GLU A 150 -9.90 0.41 22.53
N LYS A 151 -10.05 1.66 22.09
CA LYS A 151 -11.34 2.21 21.65
C LYS A 151 -11.87 1.50 20.41
N ILE A 152 -11.00 1.19 19.43
CA ILE A 152 -11.37 0.42 18.24
C ILE A 152 -11.80 -1.00 18.64
N LEU A 153 -11.02 -1.68 19.48
CA LEU A 153 -11.32 -3.03 19.96
C LEU A 153 -12.64 -3.09 20.75
N SER A 154 -12.96 -2.03 21.48
CA SER A 154 -14.20 -1.90 22.25
C SER A 154 -15.39 -1.34 21.47
N GLY A 155 -15.25 -1.11 20.16
CA GLY A 155 -16.33 -0.67 19.27
C GLY A 155 -16.73 0.81 19.45
N ARG A 156 -15.86 1.65 20.00
CA ARG A 156 -16.10 3.09 20.20
C ARG A 156 -15.49 3.90 19.06
N GLU A 157 -16.13 5.02 18.71
CA GLU A 157 -15.59 5.95 17.70
C GLU A 157 -14.28 6.58 18.20
N SER A 158 -13.34 6.75 17.26
CA SER A 158 -11.99 7.29 17.44
C SER A 158 -11.89 8.45 16.47
N GLU A 159 -11.63 9.65 16.98
CA GLU A 159 -11.72 10.89 16.20
C GLU A 159 -10.36 11.40 15.67
N GLY A 160 -9.24 10.70 15.85
CA GLY A 160 -7.96 11.31 15.44
C GLY A 160 -6.68 10.49 15.46
N SER A 161 -6.69 9.17 15.20
CA SER A 161 -5.41 8.40 15.27
C SER A 161 -5.29 7.21 14.34
N ILE A 162 -6.16 7.09 13.33
CA ILE A 162 -6.13 5.92 12.44
C ILE A 162 -4.95 6.01 11.46
N ASP A 163 -4.56 7.21 11.05
CA ASP A 163 -3.34 7.49 10.29
C ASP A 163 -2.09 6.95 11.01
N LEU A 164 -2.02 7.21 12.32
CA LEU A 164 -0.93 6.77 13.20
C LEU A 164 -0.94 5.26 13.40
N LEU A 165 -2.11 4.65 13.62
CA LEU A 165 -2.22 3.20 13.74
C LEU A 165 -1.85 2.50 12.43
N TYR A 166 -2.29 3.01 11.27
CA TYR A 166 -1.89 2.46 9.97
C TYR A 166 -0.37 2.53 9.77
N LYS A 167 0.25 3.65 10.13
CA LYS A 167 1.70 3.88 10.00
C LYS A 167 2.57 2.95 10.87
N TYR A 168 2.12 2.59 12.08
CA TYR A 168 2.95 1.86 13.05
C TYR A 168 2.45 0.46 13.42
N GLY A 169 1.17 0.14 13.19
CA GLY A 169 0.50 -1.11 13.61
C GLY A 169 0.54 -2.25 12.60
N GLY A 170 1.13 -2.06 11.42
CA GLY A 170 1.14 -3.04 10.31
C GLY A 170 2.06 -4.26 10.47
N SER A 171 2.50 -4.61 11.69
CA SER A 171 3.25 -5.87 11.87
C SER A 171 3.10 -6.39 13.30
N SER A 172 2.07 -7.19 13.51
CA SER A 172 2.03 -8.16 14.60
C SER A 172 1.58 -9.48 14.00
N GLY A 173 2.56 -10.25 13.52
CA GLY A 173 2.33 -11.51 12.82
C GLY A 173 3.65 -12.25 12.61
N GLY A 174 4.22 -12.75 13.70
CA GLY A 174 5.26 -13.77 13.73
C GLY A 174 4.94 -14.74 14.85
#